data_AF-A0A534P5I6-F1
#
_entry.id   AF-A0A534P5I6-F1
#
_cell.length_a   1.000
_cell.length_b   1.000
_cell.length_c   1.000
_cell.angle_alpha   90.00
_cell.angle_beta   90.00
_cell.angle_gamma   90.00
#
_symmetry.space_group_name_H-M   'P 1'
#
loop_
_entity.id
_entity.type
_entity.pdbx_description
1 polymer ?
#
loop_
_entity_poly.entity_id
_entity_poly.type
_entity_poly.pdbx_seq_one_letter_code
_entity_poly.pdbx_strand_id
1 'polypeptide(L)'
;MTPLLCALALLATDAWVLVRDEQRVTMSGDLSNLRTAQKLMKKFGPKFLWFRHGGKEYVVREGEVLKRAEAVTEGNGETDAREAQLDQTDRELEHQQQKLDRHQAALEQWEEAGDHEKLQRAQEDLNRAQEQINREQEKVGKEQEKLGRAEEKRAKEMDRRMSEVIAAALRDGNAKEVK
;
A
#
# COMPACT_ATOMS: atom_id res chain seq x y z
N MET A 1 15.57 -28.78 43.48
CA MET A 1 14.15 -28.58 43.11
C MET A 1 14.05 -27.40 42.16
N THR A 2 13.99 -27.65 40.85
CA THR A 2 13.24 -26.82 39.89
C THR A 2 11.75 -27.17 40.01
N PRO A 3 10.76 -26.39 39.52
CA PRO A 3 10.75 -25.52 38.31
C PRO A 3 10.12 -24.11 38.56
N LEU A 4 10.17 -23.13 37.66
CA LEU A 4 9.34 -22.98 36.46
C LEU A 4 10.01 -22.01 35.47
N LEU A 5 10.32 -22.52 34.28
CA LEU A 5 10.31 -21.72 33.05
C LEU A 5 8.85 -21.32 32.77
N CYS A 6 8.54 -20.03 32.81
CA CYS A 6 7.44 -19.49 32.02
C CYS A 6 8.07 -18.73 30.86
N ALA A 7 8.23 -19.43 29.74
CA ALA A 7 8.56 -18.83 28.47
C ALA A 7 7.44 -17.85 28.11
N LEU A 8 7.75 -16.56 28.13
CA LEU A 8 7.08 -15.58 27.28
C LEU A 8 7.43 -15.99 25.84
N ALA A 9 6.69 -16.94 25.28
CA ALA A 9 6.55 -17.01 23.84
C ALA A 9 5.82 -15.71 23.47
N LEU A 10 6.59 -14.70 23.05
CA LEU A 10 6.07 -13.61 22.24
C LEU A 10 5.12 -14.27 21.22
N LEU A 11 3.85 -13.88 21.24
CA LEU A 11 2.88 -14.28 20.23
C LEU A 11 3.37 -13.71 18.90
N ALA A 12 4.25 -14.45 18.23
CA ALA A 12 4.75 -14.11 16.92
C ALA A 12 3.54 -14.16 15.99
N THR A 13 3.09 -13.00 15.55
CA THR A 13 1.95 -12.87 14.64
C THR A 13 2.20 -13.70 13.38
N ASP A 14 1.14 -14.36 12.91
CA ASP A 14 1.17 -15.08 11.65
C ASP A 14 1.58 -14.12 10.52
N ALA A 15 2.38 -14.60 9.59
CA ALA A 15 2.93 -13.82 8.49
C ALA A 15 3.14 -14.72 7.29
N TRP A 16 3.15 -14.15 6.09
CA TRP A 16 3.38 -14.91 4.87
C TRP A 16 4.08 -14.09 3.80
N VAL A 17 4.86 -14.77 2.97
CA VAL A 17 5.58 -14.20 1.83
C VAL A 17 5.46 -15.17 0.65
N LEU A 18 4.77 -14.73 -0.40
CA LEU A 18 4.68 -15.42 -1.68
C LEU A 18 5.75 -14.88 -2.63
N VAL A 19 6.67 -15.75 -3.03
CA VAL A 19 7.73 -15.44 -4.00
C VAL A 19 7.40 -16.10 -5.34
N ARG A 20 7.02 -15.29 -6.32
CA ARG A 20 6.67 -15.76 -7.68
C ARG A 20 7.88 -15.87 -8.59
N ASP A 21 8.72 -14.84 -8.55
CA ASP A 21 10.04 -14.76 -9.20
C ASP A 21 10.99 -13.87 -8.38
N GLU A 22 12.15 -13.55 -8.93
CA GLU A 22 13.18 -12.76 -8.24
C GLU A 22 12.76 -11.31 -7.95
N GLN A 23 11.76 -10.78 -8.66
CA GLN A 23 11.32 -9.39 -8.55
C GLN A 23 9.88 -9.26 -8.01
N ARG A 24 9.05 -10.30 -8.13
CA ARG A 24 7.65 -10.29 -7.69
C ARG A 24 7.48 -11.07 -6.40
N VAL A 25 7.45 -10.31 -5.31
CA VAL A 25 7.19 -10.77 -3.95
C VAL A 25 5.94 -10.08 -3.42
N THR A 26 4.99 -10.85 -2.90
CA THR A 26 3.80 -10.34 -2.21
C THR A 26 3.81 -10.89 -0.78
N MET A 27 3.53 -10.05 0.22
CA MET A 27 3.66 -10.46 1.62
C MET A 27 2.63 -9.81 2.53
N SER A 28 2.44 -10.43 3.69
CA SER A 28 1.85 -9.83 4.88
C SER A 28 2.80 -10.01 6.07
N GLY A 29 3.04 -8.92 6.80
CA GLY A 29 3.96 -8.85 7.94
C GLY A 29 5.01 -7.73 7.81
N ASP A 30 6.17 -7.93 8.43
CA ASP A 30 7.22 -6.91 8.53
C ASP A 30 8.44 -7.17 7.64
N LEU A 31 9.37 -6.20 7.61
CA LEU A 31 10.62 -6.26 6.84
C LEU A 31 11.53 -7.43 7.22
N SER A 32 11.41 -8.00 8.42
CA SER A 32 12.20 -9.15 8.83
C SER A 32 11.77 -10.43 8.10
N ASN A 33 10.47 -10.58 7.86
CA ASN A 33 9.90 -11.69 7.08
C ASN A 33 10.41 -11.68 5.63
N LEU A 34 10.50 -10.49 5.02
CA LEU A 34 11.08 -10.34 3.68
C LEU A 34 12.54 -10.80 3.65
N ARG A 35 13.35 -10.43 4.64
CA ARG A 35 14.77 -10.86 4.72
C ARG A 35 14.89 -12.37 4.84
N THR A 36 14.00 -13.01 5.60
CA THR A 36 13.93 -14.48 5.69
C THR A 36 13.60 -15.09 4.33
N ALA A 37 12.56 -14.59 3.65
CA ALA A 37 12.19 -15.04 2.31
C ALA A 37 13.33 -14.84 1.29
N GLN A 38 14.07 -13.73 1.34
CA GLN A 38 15.24 -13.51 0.48
C GLN A 38 16.35 -14.53 0.71
N LYS A 39 16.62 -14.92 1.97
CA LYS A 39 17.57 -16.00 2.27
C LYS A 39 17.10 -17.34 1.71
N LEU A 40 15.81 -17.64 1.84
CA LEU A 40 15.21 -18.86 1.32
C LEU A 40 15.21 -18.89 -0.21
N MET A 41 15.00 -17.75 -0.86
CA MET A 41 15.08 -17.60 -2.32
C MET A 41 16.48 -17.96 -2.84
N LYS A 42 17.55 -17.55 -2.15
CA LYS A 42 18.93 -17.97 -2.49
C LYS A 42 19.15 -19.48 -2.36
N LYS A 43 18.40 -20.16 -1.46
CA LYS A 43 18.56 -21.59 -1.18
C LYS A 43 17.68 -22.48 -2.07
N PHE A 44 16.45 -22.05 -2.34
CA PHE A 44 15.42 -22.87 -2.99
C PHE A 44 15.03 -22.41 -4.38
N GLY A 45 15.49 -21.23 -4.82
CA GLY A 45 15.03 -20.58 -6.04
C GLY A 45 13.67 -19.88 -5.85
N PRO A 46 13.10 -19.32 -6.93
CA PRO A 46 11.77 -18.70 -6.91
C PRO A 46 10.65 -19.75 -6.78
N LYS A 47 9.39 -19.30 -6.74
CA LYS A 47 8.17 -20.13 -6.68
C LYS A 47 8.04 -20.91 -5.37
N PHE A 48 7.86 -20.17 -4.29
CA PHE A 48 7.52 -20.74 -3.00
C PHE A 48 6.67 -19.77 -2.17
N LEU A 49 5.90 -20.35 -1.26
CA LEU A 49 5.19 -19.62 -0.21
C LEU A 49 5.90 -19.93 1.10
N TRP A 50 6.45 -18.91 1.74
CA TRP A 50 6.90 -18.98 3.13
C TRP A 50 5.82 -18.42 4.04
N PHE A 51 5.62 -19.03 5.20
CA PHE A 51 4.75 -18.46 6.22
C PHE A 51 5.20 -18.85 7.63
N ARG A 52 4.79 -18.03 8.59
CA ARG A 52 4.90 -18.30 10.03
C ARG A 52 3.52 -18.59 10.58
N HIS A 53 3.39 -19.71 11.27
CA HIS A 53 2.15 -20.10 11.93
C HIS A 53 2.46 -20.79 13.26
N GLY A 54 1.84 -20.33 14.35
CA GLY A 54 2.06 -20.92 15.68
C GLY A 54 3.52 -20.85 16.16
N GLY A 55 4.25 -19.79 15.79
CA GLY A 55 5.66 -19.59 16.15
C GLY A 55 6.66 -20.43 15.35
N LYS A 56 6.20 -21.21 14.36
CA LYS A 56 7.04 -22.02 13.48
C LYS A 56 7.01 -21.49 12.06
N GLU A 57 8.10 -21.71 11.33
CA GLU A 57 8.23 -21.28 9.94
C GLU A 57 8.09 -22.46 8.99
N TYR A 58 7.43 -22.22 7.87
CA TYR A 58 7.12 -23.25 6.88
C TYR A 58 7.37 -22.73 5.47
N VAL A 59 7.70 -23.65 4.56
CA VAL A 59 7.79 -23.40 3.14
C VAL A 59 6.93 -24.41 2.39
N VAL A 60 6.14 -23.89 1.45
CA VAL A 60 5.39 -24.67 0.47
C VAL A 60 5.96 -24.41 -0.91
N ARG A 61 6.24 -25.49 -1.64
CA ARG A 61 6.65 -25.47 -3.06
C ARG A 61 5.72 -26.28 -3.96
N GLU A 62 4.61 -26.75 -3.40
CA GLU A 62 3.66 -27.60 -4.10
C GLU A 62 2.85 -26.78 -5.11
N GLY A 63 2.73 -27.27 -6.34
CA GLY A 63 2.22 -26.48 -7.46
C GLY A 63 0.77 -26.03 -7.26
N GLU A 64 -0.08 -26.90 -6.73
CA GLU A 64 -1.50 -26.58 -6.52
C GLU A 64 -1.73 -25.61 -5.35
N VAL A 65 -0.91 -25.68 -4.29
CA VAL A 65 -0.99 -24.70 -3.20
C VAL A 65 -0.50 -23.33 -3.67
N LEU A 66 0.59 -23.31 -4.45
CA LEU A 66 1.11 -22.07 -5.01
C LEU A 66 0.13 -21.41 -5.97
N LYS A 67 -0.54 -22.16 -6.86
CA LYS A 67 -1.59 -21.61 -7.72
C LYS A 67 -2.72 -20.95 -6.93
N ARG A 68 -3.15 -21.58 -5.82
CA ARG A 68 -4.18 -20.99 -4.95
C ARG A 68 -3.68 -19.72 -4.26
N ALA A 69 -2.43 -19.71 -3.78
CA ALA A 69 -1.82 -18.53 -3.18
C ALA A 69 -1.67 -17.40 -4.21
N GLU A 70 -1.24 -17.70 -5.43
CA GLU A 70 -1.13 -16.75 -6.53
C GLU A 70 -2.50 -16.13 -6.85
N ALA A 71 -3.55 -16.93 -7.00
CA ALA A 71 -4.91 -16.46 -7.26
C ALA A 71 -5.50 -15.59 -6.12
N VAL A 72 -4.99 -15.71 -4.89
CA VAL A 72 -5.36 -14.81 -3.78
C VAL A 72 -4.69 -13.44 -3.92
N THR A 73 -3.47 -13.41 -4.48
CA THR A 73 -2.64 -12.20 -4.62
C THR A 73 -2.74 -11.50 -5.98
N GLU A 74 -3.41 -12.10 -6.96
CA GLU A 74 -3.66 -11.46 -8.25
C GLU A 74 -4.62 -10.27 -8.05
N GLY A 75 -4.08 -9.06 -8.24
CA GLY A 75 -4.79 -7.80 -8.07
C GLY A 75 -5.53 -7.37 -9.33
N ASN A 76 -6.76 -6.88 -9.15
CA ASN A 76 -7.59 -6.29 -10.19
C ASN A 76 -7.07 -4.90 -10.57
N GLY A 77 -6.72 -4.69 -11.84
CA GLY A 77 -6.18 -3.43 -12.41
C GLY A 77 -7.08 -2.19 -12.30
N GLU A 78 -8.26 -2.30 -11.69
CA GLU A 78 -9.12 -1.16 -11.33
C GLU A 78 -8.49 -0.25 -10.27
N THR A 79 -7.59 -0.78 -9.43
CA THR A 79 -6.89 -0.01 -8.38
C THR A 79 -5.82 0.86 -9.02
N ASP A 80 -4.97 0.26 -9.84
CA ASP A 80 -3.91 0.93 -10.60
C ASP A 80 -4.48 2.04 -11.49
N ALA A 81 -5.64 1.80 -12.13
CA ALA A 81 -6.31 2.81 -12.93
C ALA A 81 -6.81 4.01 -12.10
N ARG A 82 -7.28 3.77 -10.87
CA ARG A 82 -7.74 4.83 -9.96
C ARG A 82 -6.56 5.61 -9.35
N GLU A 83 -5.48 4.93 -9.00
CA GLU A 83 -4.23 5.59 -8.58
C GLU A 83 -3.69 6.49 -9.68
N ALA A 84 -3.63 5.99 -10.93
CA ALA A 84 -3.18 6.79 -12.06
C ALA A 84 -4.06 8.03 -12.31
N GLN A 85 -5.38 7.93 -12.10
CA GLN A 85 -6.29 9.08 -12.19
C GLN A 85 -6.05 10.10 -11.06
N LEU A 86 -5.81 9.63 -9.83
CA LEU A 86 -5.47 10.50 -8.71
C LEU A 86 -4.14 11.23 -8.96
N ASP A 87 -3.12 10.52 -9.42
CA ASP A 87 -1.82 11.11 -9.78
C ASP A 87 -1.96 12.20 -10.86
N GLN A 88 -2.79 11.98 -11.87
CA GLN A 88 -3.05 13.00 -12.89
C GLN A 88 -3.73 14.23 -12.28
N THR A 89 -4.72 14.01 -11.41
CA THR A 89 -5.46 15.09 -10.73
C THR A 89 -4.53 15.90 -9.82
N ASP A 90 -3.63 15.25 -9.10
CA ASP A 90 -2.64 15.91 -8.23
C ASP A 90 -1.68 16.79 -9.02
N ARG A 91 -1.23 16.35 -10.20
CA ARG A 91 -0.40 17.18 -11.11
C ARG A 91 -1.15 18.40 -11.63
N GLU A 92 -2.42 18.24 -11.97
CA GLU A 92 -3.27 19.36 -12.42
C GLU A 92 -3.46 20.40 -11.29
N LEU A 93 -3.70 19.94 -10.06
CA LEU A 93 -3.78 20.78 -8.86
C LEU A 93 -2.46 21.51 -8.60
N GLU A 94 -1.32 20.84 -8.72
CA GLU A 94 0.00 21.46 -8.56
C GLU A 94 0.21 22.58 -9.59
N HIS A 95 -0.18 22.36 -10.85
CA HIS A 95 -0.12 23.39 -11.88
C HIS A 95 -1.05 24.58 -11.60
N GLN A 96 -2.23 24.35 -11.04
CA GLN A 96 -3.13 25.44 -10.64
C GLN A 96 -2.55 26.23 -9.47
N GLN A 97 -1.96 25.57 -8.48
CA GLN A 97 -1.31 26.22 -7.33
C GLN A 97 -0.15 27.11 -7.78
N GLN A 98 0.70 26.62 -8.70
CA GLN A 98 1.79 27.43 -9.26
C GLN A 98 1.29 28.69 -9.99
N LYS A 99 0.13 28.62 -10.66
CA LYS A 99 -0.48 29.81 -11.28
C LYS A 99 -0.97 30.79 -10.22
N LEU A 100 -1.57 30.28 -9.14
CA LEU A 100 -2.03 31.09 -8.02
C LEU A 100 -0.85 31.84 -7.37
N ASP A 101 0.26 31.17 -7.13
CA ASP A 101 1.46 31.77 -6.54
C ASP A 101 2.01 32.90 -7.43
N ARG A 102 1.99 32.73 -8.76
CA ARG A 102 2.36 33.80 -9.71
C ARG A 102 1.39 34.98 -9.68
N HIS A 103 0.10 34.70 -9.53
CA HIS A 103 -0.92 35.74 -9.39
C HIS A 103 -0.75 36.53 -8.10
N GLN A 104 -0.42 35.88 -6.98
CA GLN A 104 -0.12 36.55 -5.70
C GLN A 104 1.10 37.47 -5.85
N ALA A 105 2.19 36.98 -6.45
CA ALA A 105 3.37 37.80 -6.70
C ALA A 105 3.11 39.00 -7.63
N ALA A 106 2.21 38.87 -8.61
CA ALA A 106 1.79 39.98 -9.46
C ALA A 106 0.91 40.99 -8.70
N LEU A 107 0.11 40.53 -7.74
CA LEU A 107 -0.74 41.37 -6.91
C LEU A 107 0.09 42.31 -6.04
N GLU A 108 1.17 41.80 -5.44
CA GLU A 108 2.15 42.60 -4.68
C GLU A 108 2.73 43.75 -5.54
N GLN A 109 3.03 43.48 -6.81
CA GLN A 109 3.55 44.50 -7.74
C GLN A 109 2.51 45.57 -8.10
N TRP A 110 1.24 45.20 -8.23
CA TRP A 110 0.15 46.14 -8.54
C TRP A 110 -0.27 46.97 -7.33
N GLU A 111 -0.17 46.40 -6.12
CA GLU A 111 -0.33 47.11 -4.87
C GLU A 111 0.74 48.22 -4.74
N GLU A 112 2.01 47.90 -5.01
CA GLU A 112 3.11 48.88 -5.02
C GLU A 112 2.92 49.97 -6.08
N ALA A 113 2.34 49.64 -7.24
CA ALA A 113 2.05 50.58 -8.31
C ALA A 113 0.83 51.50 -8.04
N GLY A 114 0.02 51.22 -7.02
CA GLY A 114 -1.14 52.04 -6.63
C GLY A 114 -2.36 51.98 -7.55
N ASP A 115 -2.50 50.94 -8.40
CA ASP A 115 -3.65 50.77 -9.30
C ASP A 115 -4.80 50.01 -8.60
N HIS A 116 -5.65 50.76 -7.90
CA HIS A 116 -6.67 50.20 -7.00
C HIS A 116 -7.77 49.42 -7.72
N GLU A 117 -8.12 49.78 -8.96
CA GLU A 117 -9.15 49.08 -9.73
C GLU A 117 -8.63 47.71 -10.21
N LYS A 118 -7.38 47.64 -10.67
CA LYS A 118 -6.76 46.36 -11.03
C LYS A 118 -6.50 45.48 -9.82
N LEU A 119 -6.08 46.06 -8.70
CA LEU A 119 -5.87 45.35 -7.45
C LEU A 119 -7.16 44.65 -6.97
N GLN A 120 -8.28 45.38 -6.95
CA GLN A 120 -9.56 44.80 -6.53
C GLN A 120 -10.00 43.62 -7.43
N ARG A 121 -9.93 43.78 -8.76
CA ARG A 121 -10.27 42.70 -9.70
C ARG A 121 -9.36 41.48 -9.51
N ALA A 122 -8.07 41.71 -9.36
CA ALA A 122 -7.09 40.65 -9.16
C ALA A 122 -7.33 39.89 -7.84
N GLN A 123 -7.72 40.58 -6.78
CA GLN A 123 -8.04 39.96 -5.50
C GLN A 123 -9.29 39.09 -5.58
N GLU A 124 -10.33 39.54 -6.30
CA GLU A 124 -11.53 38.74 -6.55
C GLU A 124 -11.24 37.50 -7.39
N ASP A 125 -10.41 37.62 -8.44
CA ASP A 125 -9.96 36.48 -9.25
C ASP A 125 -9.16 35.47 -8.43
N LEU A 126 -8.25 35.97 -7.58
CA LEU A 126 -7.44 35.15 -6.68
C LEU A 126 -8.33 34.36 -5.71
N ASN A 127 -9.32 35.02 -5.09
CA ASN A 127 -10.25 34.36 -4.17
C ASN A 127 -11.04 33.26 -4.88
N ARG A 128 -11.55 33.52 -6.10
CA ARG A 128 -12.27 32.51 -6.90
C ARG A 128 -11.39 31.30 -7.23
N ALA A 129 -10.15 31.55 -7.63
CA ALA A 129 -9.19 30.49 -7.94
C ALA A 129 -8.84 29.65 -6.70
N GLN A 130 -8.60 30.30 -5.55
CA GLN A 130 -8.33 29.61 -4.29
C GLN A 130 -9.52 28.74 -3.85
N GLU A 131 -10.75 29.24 -3.98
CA GLU A 131 -11.94 28.45 -3.67
C GLU A 131 -12.09 27.23 -4.59
N GLN A 132 -11.76 27.36 -5.87
CA GLN A 132 -11.81 26.25 -6.81
C GLN A 132 -10.78 25.17 -6.43
N ILE A 133 -9.53 25.56 -6.17
CA ILE A 133 -8.46 24.65 -5.74
C ILE A 133 -8.88 23.92 -4.45
N ASN A 134 -9.43 24.64 -3.47
CA ASN A 134 -9.89 24.04 -2.21
C ASN A 134 -10.98 22.97 -2.45
N ARG A 135 -11.94 23.24 -3.35
CA ARG A 135 -13.00 22.28 -3.70
C ARG A 135 -12.45 21.05 -4.43
N GLU A 136 -11.45 21.22 -5.29
CA GLU A 136 -10.80 20.11 -5.99
C GLU A 136 -9.96 19.27 -5.02
N GLN A 137 -9.19 19.88 -4.12
CA GLN A 137 -8.47 19.19 -3.05
C GLN A 137 -9.38 18.38 -2.13
N GLU A 138 -10.55 18.92 -1.76
CA GLU A 138 -11.53 18.18 -0.95
C GLU A 138 -12.04 16.91 -1.67
N LYS A 139 -12.26 16.99 -2.99
CA LYS A 139 -12.67 15.83 -3.80
C LYS A 139 -11.57 14.79 -3.86
N VAL A 140 -10.33 15.20 -4.12
CA VAL A 140 -9.16 14.30 -4.12
C VAL A 140 -9.02 13.61 -2.77
N GLY A 141 -9.09 14.36 -1.66
CA GLY A 141 -9.01 13.79 -0.32
C GLY A 141 -10.10 12.74 -0.05
N LYS A 142 -11.34 12.98 -0.49
CA LYS A 142 -12.44 12.00 -0.37
C LYS A 142 -12.19 10.74 -1.20
N GLU A 143 -11.65 10.87 -2.41
CA GLU A 143 -11.34 9.72 -3.26
C GLU A 143 -10.15 8.91 -2.72
N GLN A 144 -9.10 9.57 -2.23
CA GLN A 144 -7.98 8.92 -1.53
C GLN A 144 -8.46 8.14 -0.29
N GLU A 145 -9.35 8.73 0.51
CA GLU A 145 -9.91 8.06 1.70
C GLU A 145 -10.77 6.83 1.32
N LYS A 146 -11.55 6.92 0.23
CA LYS A 146 -12.31 5.77 -0.30
C LYS A 146 -11.37 4.68 -0.83
N LEU A 147 -10.32 5.06 -1.54
CA LEU A 147 -9.32 4.14 -2.07
C LEU A 147 -8.63 3.40 -0.93
N GLY A 148 -8.08 4.12 0.06
CA GLY A 148 -7.42 3.52 1.22
C GLY A 148 -8.34 2.57 2.00
N ARG A 149 -9.63 2.90 2.17
CA ARG A 149 -10.60 1.97 2.77
C ARG A 149 -10.86 0.72 1.92
N ALA A 150 -10.88 0.86 0.59
CA ALA A 150 -11.05 -0.27 -0.31
C ALA A 150 -9.82 -1.19 -0.29
N GLU A 151 -8.62 -0.60 -0.25
CA GLU A 151 -7.35 -1.33 -0.12
C GLU A 151 -7.25 -2.05 1.21
N GLU A 152 -7.61 -1.41 2.32
CA GLU A 152 -7.59 -2.04 3.65
C GLU A 152 -8.54 -3.25 3.69
N LYS A 153 -9.77 -3.11 3.16
CA LYS A 153 -10.72 -4.22 3.06
C LYS A 153 -10.17 -5.35 2.19
N ARG A 154 -9.53 -5.02 1.07
CA ARG A 154 -8.92 -6.01 0.19
C ARG A 154 -7.75 -6.72 0.87
N ALA A 155 -6.88 -5.98 1.56
CA ALA A 155 -5.76 -6.55 2.30
C ALA A 155 -6.24 -7.54 3.36
N LYS A 156 -7.29 -7.18 4.12
CA LYS A 156 -7.95 -8.07 5.09
C LYS A 156 -8.53 -9.33 4.44
N GLU A 157 -9.20 -9.19 3.30
CA GLU A 157 -9.76 -10.34 2.58
C GLU A 157 -8.67 -11.23 1.98
N MET A 158 -7.59 -10.64 1.46
CA MET A 158 -6.42 -11.36 0.98
C MET A 158 -5.77 -12.15 2.11
N ASP A 159 -5.55 -11.53 3.27
CA ASP A 159 -5.00 -12.21 4.45
C ASP A 159 -5.90 -13.37 4.89
N ARG A 160 -7.22 -13.14 4.97
CA ARG A 160 -8.21 -14.18 5.32
C ARG A 160 -8.13 -15.38 4.38
N ARG A 161 -8.15 -15.15 3.07
CA ARG A 161 -8.07 -16.21 2.05
C ARG A 161 -6.70 -16.89 2.04
N MET A 162 -5.62 -16.16 2.29
CA MET A 162 -4.28 -16.74 2.40
C MET A 162 -4.18 -17.63 3.65
N SER A 163 -4.77 -17.24 4.78
CA SER A 163 -4.85 -18.09 5.97
C SER A 163 -5.57 -19.41 5.68
N GLU A 164 -6.62 -19.42 4.85
CA GLU A 164 -7.29 -20.67 4.42
C GLU A 164 -6.36 -21.56 3.59
N VAL A 165 -5.59 -20.98 2.67
CA VAL A 165 -4.60 -21.70 1.86
C VAL A 165 -3.51 -22.31 2.75
N ILE A 166 -3.00 -21.54 3.71
CA ILE A 166 -2.00 -21.97 4.69
C ILE A 166 -2.55 -23.11 5.57
N ALA A 167 -3.76 -22.97 6.10
CA ALA A 167 -4.39 -23.98 6.94
C ALA A 167 -4.59 -25.30 6.18
N ALA A 168 -5.00 -25.24 4.91
CA ALA A 168 -5.08 -26.42 4.05
C ALA A 168 -3.69 -27.04 3.81
N ALA A 169 -2.67 -26.22 3.51
CA ALA A 169 -1.31 -26.72 3.28
C ALA A 169 -0.72 -27.44 4.50
N LEU A 170 -1.01 -26.95 5.71
CA LEU A 170 -0.63 -27.60 6.97
C LEU A 170 -1.39 -28.92 7.17
N ARG A 171 -2.71 -28.91 6.97
CA ARG A 171 -3.58 -30.09 7.14
C ARG A 171 -3.18 -31.23 6.19
N ASP A 172 -2.89 -30.87 4.95
CA ASP A 172 -2.61 -31.83 3.87
C ASP A 172 -1.12 -32.27 3.87
N GLY A 173 -0.28 -31.72 4.75
CA GLY A 173 1.13 -32.07 4.85
C GLY A 173 2.02 -31.49 3.72
N ASN A 174 1.51 -30.51 2.97
CA ASN A 174 2.23 -29.85 1.88
C ASN A 174 3.27 -28.81 2.38
N ALA A 175 3.13 -28.37 3.64
CA ALA A 175 4.02 -27.42 4.29
C ALA A 175 5.22 -28.13 4.93
N LYS A 176 6.44 -27.71 4.57
CA LYS A 176 7.69 -28.21 5.17
C LYS A 176 8.24 -27.21 6.18
N GLU A 177 8.40 -27.64 7.43
CA GLU A 177 8.99 -26.81 8.48
C GLU A 177 10.43 -26.42 8.12
N VAL A 178 10.73 -25.12 8.23
CA VAL A 178 12.08 -24.58 8.06
C VAL A 178 12.80 -24.73 9.40
N LYS A 179 13.83 -25.57 9.42
CA LYS A 179 14.74 -25.74 10.56
C LYS A 179 15.97 -24.87 10.41
#